data_AF-A0ABD5Y9A2-F1
#
_entry.id   AF-A0ABD5Y9A2-F1
#
_cell.length_a   1.000
_cell.length_b   1.000
_cell.length_c   1.000
_cell.angle_alpha   90.00
_cell.angle_beta   90.00
_cell.angle_gamma   90.00
#
_symmetry.space_group_name_H-M   'P 1'
#
loop_
_entity.id
_entity.type
_entity.pdbx_description
1 polymer ?
#
loop_
_entity_poly.entity_id
_entity_poly.type
_entity_poly.pdbx_seq_one_letter_code
_entity_poly.pdbx_strand_id
1 'polypeptide(L)'
;MKGEVLDGRALLMATEDNVATALEDLEPGDTLDDADPPLTVADEVPFGHKVALADLDAGETVHKYGEVIGEASEDVARGEWVHTHNCESTRGRGDRAVADAGAEPAETDGSESA
;
A
#
# COMPACT_ATOMS: atom_id res chain seq x y z
N MET A 1 -1.22 -6.50 -18.87
CA MET A 1 -1.33 -6.34 -17.40
C MET A 1 -2.73 -6.72 -17.01
N LYS A 2 -2.92 -7.59 -16.00
CA LYS A 2 -4.23 -7.96 -15.46
C LYS A 2 -4.26 -7.47 -14.01
N GLY A 3 -4.77 -6.25 -13.80
CA GLY A 3 -5.19 -5.84 -12.46
C GLY A 3 -6.53 -6.47 -12.12
N GLU A 4 -6.85 -6.54 -10.84
CA GLU A 4 -8.15 -6.93 -10.33
C GLU A 4 -9.00 -5.68 -10.06
N VAL A 5 -10.27 -5.73 -10.47
CA VAL A 5 -11.21 -4.64 -10.21
C VAL A 5 -12.07 -5.07 -9.03
N LEU A 6 -12.00 -4.31 -7.94
CA LEU A 6 -12.74 -4.52 -6.70
C LEU A 6 -14.08 -3.81 -6.82
N ASP A 7 -15.18 -4.57 -6.85
CA ASP A 7 -16.57 -4.10 -6.91
C ASP A 7 -16.90 -3.14 -8.07
N GLY A 8 -16.05 -3.07 -9.09
CA GLY A 8 -16.15 -2.08 -10.16
C GLY A 8 -15.63 -0.68 -9.81
N ARG A 9 -15.18 -0.45 -8.57
CA ARG A 9 -14.92 0.88 -8.01
C ARG A 9 -13.44 1.17 -7.75
N ALA A 10 -12.62 0.13 -7.59
CA ALA A 10 -11.18 0.29 -7.38
C ALA A 10 -10.37 -0.73 -8.19
N LEU A 11 -9.13 -0.36 -8.56
CA LEU A 11 -8.20 -1.18 -9.34
C LEU A 11 -6.97 -1.53 -8.51
N LEU A 12 -6.84 -2.82 -8.20
CA LEU A 12 -5.67 -3.45 -7.61
C LEU A 12 -4.75 -3.94 -8.73
N MET A 13 -3.49 -3.50 -8.76
CA MET A 13 -2.61 -3.80 -9.91
C MET A 13 -1.81 -5.09 -9.73
N ALA A 14 -1.42 -5.40 -8.50
CA ALA A 14 -0.78 -6.66 -8.12
C ALA A 14 -1.27 -7.11 -6.74
N THR A 15 -1.19 -8.41 -6.45
CA THR A 15 -1.60 -8.99 -5.15
C THR A 15 -0.73 -8.51 -3.98
N GLU A 16 0.45 -7.98 -4.26
CA GLU A 16 1.39 -7.44 -3.27
C GLU A 16 1.13 -5.95 -2.97
N ASP A 17 0.21 -5.30 -3.70
CA ASP A 17 -0.08 -3.89 -3.50
C ASP A 17 -0.89 -3.69 -2.22
N ASN A 18 -0.48 -2.70 -1.43
CA ASN A 18 -1.22 -2.27 -0.23
C ASN A 18 -2.08 -1.02 -0.49
N VAL A 19 -2.24 -0.63 -1.76
CA VAL A 19 -3.13 0.44 -2.21
C VAL A 19 -3.84 0.05 -3.51
N ALA A 20 -5.09 0.49 -3.68
CA ALA A 20 -5.81 0.41 -4.96
C ALA A 20 -6.04 1.80 -5.56
N THR A 21 -6.30 1.87 -6.87
CA THR A 21 -6.67 3.12 -7.55
C THR A 21 -8.18 3.24 -7.63
N ALA A 22 -8.75 4.35 -7.16
CA ALA A 22 -10.17 4.63 -7.31
C ALA A 22 -10.55 4.80 -8.79
N LEU A 23 -11.58 4.10 -9.26
CA LEU A 23 -12.14 4.14 -10.61
C LEU A 23 -13.37 5.06 -10.72
N GLU A 24 -13.81 5.59 -9.59
CA GLU A 24 -14.76 6.69 -9.42
C GLU A 24 -14.42 7.43 -8.11
N ASP A 25 -15.19 8.44 -7.75
CA ASP A 25 -15.07 9.05 -6.41
C ASP A 25 -15.63 8.06 -5.37
N LEU A 26 -14.84 7.79 -4.32
CA LEU A 26 -15.28 6.98 -3.18
C LEU A 26 -15.62 7.90 -2.02
N GLU A 27 -16.73 7.63 -1.34
CA GLU A 27 -17.22 8.36 -0.19
C GLU A 27 -16.99 7.54 1.10
N PRO A 28 -16.84 8.20 2.26
CA PRO A 28 -16.80 7.51 3.54
C PRO A 28 -18.00 6.58 3.75
N GLY A 29 -17.73 5.33 4.14
CA GLY A 29 -18.74 4.30 4.34
C GLY A 29 -19.02 3.42 3.11
N ASP A 30 -18.45 3.75 1.95
CA ASP A 30 -18.45 2.86 0.80
C ASP A 30 -17.74 1.53 1.10
N THR A 31 -18.24 0.42 0.56
CA THR A 31 -17.63 -0.90 0.72
C THR A 31 -16.96 -1.37 -0.56
N LEU A 32 -15.81 -2.01 -0.39
CA LEU A 32 -15.16 -2.89 -1.37
C LEU A 32 -15.19 -4.31 -0.78
N ASP A 33 -16.24 -5.06 -1.08
CA ASP A 33 -16.51 -6.40 -0.59
C ASP A 33 -15.63 -7.47 -1.27
N ASP A 34 -15.16 -7.21 -2.49
CA ASP A 34 -14.22 -8.07 -3.22
C ASP A 34 -12.77 -7.93 -2.70
N ALA A 35 -12.49 -6.91 -1.88
CA ALA A 35 -11.20 -6.78 -1.20
C ALA A 35 -11.01 -7.92 -0.18
N ASP A 36 -9.76 -8.35 0.05
CA ASP A 36 -9.44 -9.35 1.06
C ASP A 36 -8.54 -8.75 2.16
N PRO A 37 -9.05 -8.53 3.39
CA PRO A 37 -10.45 -8.63 3.80
C PRO A 37 -11.33 -7.51 3.19
N PRO A 38 -12.68 -7.61 3.28
CA PRO A 38 -13.58 -6.54 2.85
C PRO A 38 -13.19 -5.20 3.48
N LEU A 39 -13.27 -4.14 2.69
CA LEU A 39 -12.80 -2.82 3.08
C LEU A 39 -13.98 -1.84 3.13
N THR A 40 -13.99 -0.99 4.16
CA THR A 40 -14.84 0.20 4.20
C THR A 40 -13.95 1.42 4.02
N VAL A 41 -14.36 2.30 3.11
CA VAL A 41 -13.67 3.57 2.83
C VAL A 41 -13.85 4.51 4.02
N ALA A 42 -12.74 5.08 4.49
CA ALA A 42 -12.71 5.94 5.68
C ALA A 42 -12.87 7.43 5.31
N ASP A 43 -12.28 7.85 4.18
CA ASP A 43 -12.25 9.23 3.69
C ASP A 43 -12.79 9.35 2.27
N GLU A 44 -13.09 10.58 1.84
CA GLU A 44 -13.31 10.84 0.42
C GLU A 44 -12.02 10.53 -0.37
N VAL A 45 -12.12 9.63 -1.35
CA VAL A 45 -11.02 9.28 -2.26
C VAL A 45 -11.42 9.68 -3.69
N PRO A 46 -10.86 10.77 -4.24
CA PRO A 46 -11.20 11.20 -5.59
C PRO A 46 -10.79 10.20 -6.66
N PHE A 47 -11.50 10.21 -7.79
CA PHE A 47 -11.20 9.41 -8.97
C PHE A 47 -9.71 9.47 -9.35
N GLY A 48 -9.11 8.29 -9.57
CA GLY A 48 -7.71 8.15 -9.98
C GLY A 48 -6.69 8.25 -8.82
N HIS A 49 -7.13 8.58 -7.61
CA HIS A 49 -6.28 8.57 -6.43
C HIS A 49 -6.23 7.18 -5.77
N LYS A 50 -5.42 7.06 -4.71
CA LYS A 50 -5.15 5.79 -4.05
C LYS A 50 -5.94 5.66 -2.76
N VAL A 51 -6.53 4.49 -2.53
CA VAL A 51 -7.11 4.09 -1.23
C VAL A 51 -6.19 3.06 -0.58
N ALA A 52 -5.97 3.17 0.72
CA ALA A 52 -5.18 2.21 1.49
C ALA A 52 -5.93 0.89 1.66
N LEU A 53 -5.32 -0.24 1.29
CA LEU A 53 -5.88 -1.59 1.44
C LEU A 53 -5.41 -2.28 2.73
N ALA A 54 -4.60 -1.62 3.54
CA ALA A 54 -4.12 -2.07 4.84
C ALA A 54 -3.82 -0.83 5.70
N ASP A 55 -3.67 -1.03 7.01
CA ASP A 55 -3.05 -0.01 7.86
C ASP A 55 -1.57 0.09 7.47
N LEU A 56 -1.04 1.31 7.41
CA LEU A 56 0.35 1.62 7.09
C LEU A 56 0.90 2.51 8.21
N ASP A 57 1.91 2.05 8.93
CA ASP A 57 2.58 2.88 9.93
C ASP A 57 3.42 3.97 9.24
N ALA A 58 3.69 5.08 9.93
CA ALA A 58 4.63 6.09 9.42
C ALA A 58 6.00 5.47 9.09
N GLY A 59 6.47 5.69 7.86
CA GLY A 59 7.70 5.10 7.31
C GLY A 59 7.49 3.74 6.64
N GLU A 60 6.30 3.15 6.70
CA GLU A 60 5.99 1.90 6.01
C GLU A 60 5.96 2.07 4.50
N THR A 61 6.39 1.04 3.78
CA THR A 61 6.49 1.07 2.32
C THR A 61 5.13 1.01 1.65
N VAL A 62 4.91 1.87 0.66
CA VAL A 62 3.72 1.86 -0.19
C VAL A 62 4.01 1.10 -1.48
N HIS A 63 3.27 0.01 -1.71
CA HIS A 63 3.39 -0.89 -2.85
C HIS A 63 2.28 -0.64 -3.87
N LYS A 64 2.67 -0.37 -5.12
CA LYS A 64 1.75 -0.27 -6.25
C LYS A 64 2.40 -0.83 -7.50
N TYR A 65 1.63 -1.55 -8.31
CA TYR A 65 2.12 -2.23 -9.52
C TYR A 65 3.10 -3.38 -9.23
N GLY A 66 3.05 -3.95 -8.02
CA GLY A 66 4.00 -4.96 -7.54
C GLY A 66 5.37 -4.37 -7.20
N GLU A 67 5.47 -3.06 -7.01
CA GLU A 67 6.72 -2.39 -6.69
C GLU A 67 6.56 -1.30 -5.64
N VAL A 68 7.66 -0.97 -4.98
CA VAL A 68 7.75 0.16 -4.05
C VAL A 68 7.62 1.48 -4.80
N ILE A 69 6.62 2.29 -4.45
CA ILE A 69 6.42 3.63 -5.02
C ILE A 69 6.80 4.78 -4.08
N GLY A 70 6.86 4.48 -2.77
CA GLY A 70 7.03 5.48 -1.72
C GLY A 70 6.97 4.88 -0.34
N GLU A 71 6.93 5.76 0.66
CA GLU A 71 6.75 5.44 2.08
C GLU A 71 5.63 6.34 2.64
N ALA A 72 4.87 5.84 3.61
CA ALA A 72 3.89 6.63 4.34
C ALA A 72 4.63 7.70 5.19
N SER A 73 4.21 8.96 5.13
CA SER A 73 4.85 10.03 5.92
C SER A 73 4.23 10.22 7.31
N GLU A 74 3.06 9.64 7.51
CA GLU A 74 2.30 9.54 8.74
C GLU A 74 1.56 8.20 8.74
N ASP A 75 0.95 7.83 9.87
CA ASP A 75 0.12 6.63 9.93
C ASP A 75 -1.08 6.80 8.98
N VAL A 76 -1.39 5.77 8.20
CA VAL A 76 -2.54 5.73 7.29
C VAL A 76 -3.37 4.51 7.62
N ALA A 77 -4.60 4.72 8.05
CA ALA A 77 -5.52 3.62 8.32
C ALA A 77 -6.05 3.00 7.02
N ARG A 78 -6.41 1.73 7.10
CA ARG A 78 -7.11 1.02 6.02
C ARG A 78 -8.35 1.81 5.59
N GLY A 79 -8.49 2.04 4.29
CA GLY A 79 -9.61 2.77 3.70
C GLY A 79 -9.41 4.28 3.57
N GLU A 80 -8.30 4.82 4.08
CA GLU A 80 -7.97 6.25 3.94
C GLU A 80 -7.37 6.59 2.56
N TRP A 81 -7.39 7.89 2.26
CA TRP A 81 -6.86 8.44 1.01
C TRP A 81 -5.33 8.55 1.05
N VAL A 82 -4.62 7.83 0.17
CA VAL A 82 -3.16 7.90 0.04
C VAL A 82 -2.74 8.87 -1.06
N HIS A 83 -2.15 10.01 -0.69
CA HIS A 83 -1.61 10.99 -1.63
C HIS A 83 -0.36 11.70 -1.09
N THR A 84 0.07 12.81 -1.70
CA THR A 84 1.35 13.46 -1.36
C THR A 84 1.37 14.10 0.03
N HIS A 85 0.23 14.18 0.72
CA HIS A 85 0.16 14.70 2.08
C HIS A 85 0.59 13.65 3.12
N ASN A 86 0.31 12.36 2.85
CA ASN A 86 0.61 11.22 3.73
C ASN A 86 1.50 10.14 3.08
N CYS A 87 2.05 10.38 1.89
CA CYS A 87 2.95 9.46 1.19
C CYS A 87 4.02 10.22 0.41
N GLU A 88 5.29 9.91 0.71
CA GLU A 88 6.46 10.42 0.00
C GLU A 88 6.96 9.42 -1.04
N SER A 89 7.19 9.84 -2.29
CA SER A 89 7.80 8.96 -3.29
C SER A 89 9.30 8.76 -3.04
N THR A 90 9.75 7.51 -3.11
CA THR A 90 11.15 7.09 -2.98
C THR A 90 11.87 7.04 -4.33
N ARG A 91 11.13 7.06 -5.45
CA ARG A 91 11.70 7.01 -6.81
C ARG A 91 12.12 8.39 -7.29
N GLY A 92 13.35 8.50 -7.79
CA GLY A 92 13.89 9.76 -8.36
C GLY A 92 14.39 10.77 -7.33
N ARG A 93 14.44 10.39 -6.05
CA ARG A 93 15.04 11.17 -4.96
C ARG A 93 16.54 10.93 -4.91
N GLY A 94 17.33 11.78 -5.59
CA GLY A 94 18.80 11.73 -5.53
C GLY A 94 19.39 12.19 -4.20
N ASP A 95 18.55 12.67 -3.29
CA ASP A 95 18.89 13.22 -1.97
C ASP A 95 18.85 12.20 -0.83
N ARG A 96 18.21 11.03 -1.02
CA ARG A 96 18.18 9.93 -0.04
C ARG A 96 18.98 8.74 -0.57
N ALA A 97 19.92 8.23 0.22
CA ALA A 97 20.60 6.98 -0.10
C ALA A 97 19.59 5.84 -0.06
N VAL A 98 19.59 5.00 -1.09
CA VAL A 98 18.73 3.81 -1.16
C VAL A 98 19.13 2.88 -0.02
N ALA A 99 18.32 2.79 1.02
CA ALA A 99 18.41 1.69 1.98
C ALA A 99 17.78 0.49 1.28
N ASP A 100 18.61 -0.31 0.62
CA ASP A 100 18.24 -1.62 0.12
C ASP A 100 17.82 -2.45 1.34
N ALA A 101 16.52 -2.57 1.59
CA ALA A 101 15.98 -3.53 2.54
C ALA A 101 16.04 -4.93 1.91
N GLY A 102 17.26 -5.38 1.64
CA GLY A 102 17.56 -6.78 1.45
C GLY A 102 17.17 -7.51 2.73
N ALA A 103 16.08 -8.26 2.68
CA ALA A 103 15.80 -9.28 3.67
C ALA A 103 16.97 -10.28 3.65
N GLU A 104 17.91 -10.12 4.59
CA GLU A 104 18.91 -11.14 4.86
C GLU A 104 18.21 -12.34 5.53
N PRO A 105 18.46 -13.58 5.07
CA PRO A 105 17.81 -14.76 5.59
C PRO A 105 18.23 -15.01 7.03
N ALA A 106 17.28 -15.46 7.85
CA ALA A 106 17.56 -15.92 9.21
C ALA A 106 18.49 -17.14 9.18
N GLU A 107 19.79 -16.89 9.27
CA GLU A 107 20.79 -17.89 9.61
C GLU A 107 20.93 -17.95 11.14
N THR A 108 20.41 -19.01 11.76
CA THR A 108 20.98 -19.53 13.00
C THR A 108 21.13 -21.05 12.88
N ASP A 109 22.32 -21.47 12.47
CA ASP A 109 22.82 -22.84 12.60
C ASP A 109 23.42 -23.04 14.00
N GLY A 110 22.94 -24.09 14.68
CA GLY A 110 23.78 -25.03 15.43
C GLY A 110 24.46 -24.59 16.72
N SER A 111 24.03 -25.19 17.84
CA SER A 111 25.00 -25.88 18.71
C SER A 111 24.33 -27.04 19.45
N GLU A 112 24.88 -28.21 19.17
CA GLU A 112 24.71 -29.50 19.81
C GLU A 112 25.05 -29.48 21.32
N SER A 113 24.38 -30.37 22.04
CA SER A 113 24.89 -31.34 23.02
C SER A 113 26.06 -30.97 23.95
N ALA A 114 25.78 -30.99 25.26
CA ALA A 114 26.65 -31.60 26.28
C ALA A 114 25.78 -32.13 27.44
#